data_AF-A0A2P8G6K0-F1
#
_entry.id   AF-A0A2P8G6K0-F1
#
_cell.length_a   1.000
_cell.length_b   1.000
_cell.length_c   1.000
_cell.angle_alpha   90.00
_cell.angle_beta   90.00
_cell.angle_gamma   90.00
#
_symmetry.space_group_name_H-M   'P 1'
#
loop_
_entity.id
_entity.type
_entity.pdbx_description
1 polymer ?
#
loop_
_entity_poly.entity_id
_entity_poly.type
_entity_poly.pdbx_seq_one_letter_code
_entity_poly.pdbx_strand_id
1 'polypeptide(L)'
;MLHEETVEASTLALIRRLMADENLAEFYLVGGTALSLKLGHRISVDIDLFTGKDFDSAAVSEHLKVVYGLTDEKTVKNGVFGFIDDVKVDFISHQYPLIKPVELTSGIRMLSLEDTVQ
;
A
#
# COMPACT_ATOMS: atom_id res chain seq x y z
N MET A 1 -1.16 1.35 -18.87
CA MET A 1 0.28 1.19 -18.61
C MET A 1 0.61 2.04 -17.40
N LEU A 2 1.47 1.59 -16.49
CA LEU A 2 1.85 2.37 -15.31
C LEU A 2 3.01 3.30 -15.64
N HIS A 3 3.01 4.47 -15.01
CA HIS A 3 4.12 5.42 -15.01
C HIS A 3 5.15 5.02 -13.95
N GLU A 4 5.87 3.93 -14.21
CA GLU A 4 6.87 3.38 -13.28
C GLU A 4 8.01 4.36 -12.97
N GLU A 5 8.24 5.33 -13.86
CA GLU A 5 9.21 6.41 -13.68
C GLU A 5 8.89 7.38 -12.53
N THR A 6 7.67 7.34 -11.97
CA THR A 6 7.28 8.22 -10.85
C THR A 6 7.62 7.67 -9.48
N VAL A 7 8.20 6.48 -9.42
CA VAL A 7 8.54 5.80 -8.16
C VAL A 7 9.94 5.23 -8.30
N GLU A 8 10.74 5.30 -7.24
CA GLU A 8 12.07 4.68 -7.23
C GLU A 8 11.97 3.17 -7.51
N ALA A 9 12.95 2.61 -8.22
CA ALA A 9 12.90 1.20 -8.63
C ALA A 9 12.81 0.24 -7.43
N SER A 10 13.45 0.61 -6.30
CA SER A 10 13.37 -0.13 -5.03
C SER A 10 11.95 -0.08 -4.44
N THR A 11 11.32 1.09 -4.42
CA THR A 11 9.94 1.26 -3.94
C THR A 11 8.95 0.49 -4.80
N LEU A 12 9.09 0.53 -6.13
CA LEU A 12 8.24 -0.25 -7.03
C LEU A 12 8.43 -1.76 -6.82
N ALA A 13 9.67 -2.22 -6.62
CA ALA A 13 9.94 -3.61 -6.28
C ALA A 13 9.30 -4.02 -4.94
N LEU A 14 9.37 -3.16 -3.93
CA LEU A 14 8.70 -3.37 -2.64
C LEU A 14 7.18 -3.44 -2.80
N ILE A 15 6.56 -2.51 -3.53
CA ILE A 15 5.12 -2.55 -3.84
C ILE A 15 4.74 -3.88 -4.48
N ARG A 16 5.49 -4.34 -5.49
CA ARG A 16 5.22 -5.63 -6.15
C ARG A 16 5.34 -6.82 -5.20
N ARG A 17 6.33 -6.82 -4.29
CA ARG A 17 6.45 -7.86 -3.26
C ARG A 17 5.26 -7.87 -2.32
N LEU A 18 4.89 -6.71 -1.77
CA LEU A 18 3.73 -6.56 -0.88
C LEU A 18 2.42 -6.98 -1.58
N MET A 19 2.29 -6.66 -2.87
CA MET A 19 1.12 -7.05 -3.66
C MET A 19 1.07 -8.56 -3.94
N ALA A 20 2.21 -9.24 -4.04
CA ALA A 20 2.27 -10.69 -4.25
C ALA A 20 2.05 -11.51 -2.97
N ASP A 21 2.07 -10.88 -1.79
CA ASP A 21 1.94 -11.56 -0.50
C ASP A 21 0.49 -11.94 -0.19
N GLU A 22 0.24 -13.23 0.00
CA GLU A 22 -1.10 -13.75 0.32
C GLU A 22 -1.62 -13.25 1.67
N ASN A 23 -0.74 -12.99 2.64
CA ASN A 23 -1.13 -12.42 3.94
C ASN A 23 -1.58 -10.95 3.83
N LEU A 24 -1.25 -10.31 2.70
CA LEU A 24 -1.59 -8.92 2.41
C LEU A 24 -2.56 -8.80 1.21
N ALA A 25 -3.21 -9.90 0.81
CA ALA A 25 -4.10 -9.94 -0.35
C ALA A 25 -5.30 -8.99 -0.26
N GLU A 26 -5.73 -8.68 0.97
CA GLU A 26 -6.85 -7.78 1.27
C GLU A 26 -6.47 -6.30 1.22
N PHE A 27 -5.19 -5.98 1.05
CA PHE A 27 -4.70 -4.62 0.97
C PHE A 27 -4.52 -4.16 -0.48
N TYR A 28 -4.78 -2.88 -0.71
CA TYR A 28 -4.64 -2.21 -2.00
C TYR A 28 -3.94 -0.86 -1.84
N LEU A 29 -3.14 -0.49 -2.85
CA LEU A 29 -2.39 0.75 -2.89
C LEU A 29 -3.33 1.94 -3.12
N VAL A 30 -3.14 2.98 -2.32
CA VAL A 30 -3.96 4.20 -2.36
C VAL A 30 -3.11 5.47 -2.47
N GLY A 31 -3.78 6.62 -2.40
CA GLY A 31 -3.15 7.90 -2.16
C GLY A 31 -2.24 8.39 -3.29
N GLY A 32 -1.22 9.15 -2.91
CA GLY A 32 -0.32 9.82 -3.85
C GLY A 32 0.45 8.85 -4.75
N THR A 33 0.80 7.68 -4.22
CA THR A 33 1.61 6.69 -4.94
C THR A 33 0.78 5.96 -5.99
N ALA A 34 -0.45 5.54 -5.65
CA ALA A 34 -1.39 5.03 -6.65
C ALA A 34 -1.66 6.07 -7.75
N LEU A 35 -1.87 7.34 -7.38
CA LEU A 35 -2.12 8.42 -8.33
C LEU A 35 -0.93 8.68 -9.25
N SER A 36 0.30 8.66 -8.71
CA SER A 36 1.54 8.87 -9.49
C SER A 36 1.72 7.78 -10.54
N LEU A 37 1.55 6.51 -10.16
CA LEU A 37 1.67 5.36 -11.07
C LEU A 37 0.58 5.38 -12.15
N LYS A 38 -0.61 5.93 -11.85
CA LYS A 38 -1.71 6.03 -12.82
C LYS A 38 -1.58 7.21 -13.77
N LEU A 39 -1.12 8.37 -13.30
CA LEU A 39 -1.19 9.64 -14.05
C LEU A 39 0.17 10.23 -14.45
N GLY A 40 1.29 9.74 -13.91
CA GLY A 40 2.62 10.27 -14.23
C GLY A 40 2.91 11.67 -13.68
N HIS A 41 2.04 12.23 -12.83
CA HIS A 41 2.03 13.68 -12.56
C HIS A 41 3.10 14.18 -11.57
N ARG A 42 3.65 13.31 -10.72
CA ARG A 42 4.72 13.64 -9.77
C ARG A 42 5.45 12.40 -9.28
N ILE A 43 6.63 12.58 -8.70
CA ILE A 43 7.33 11.53 -7.96
C ILE A 43 6.60 11.28 -6.63
N SER A 44 6.44 10.01 -6.24
CA SER A 44 5.90 9.59 -4.95
C SER A 44 6.80 8.53 -4.32
N VAL A 45 7.01 8.62 -3.01
CA VAL A 45 8.02 7.80 -2.30
C VAL A 45 7.43 6.93 -1.19
N ASP A 46 6.24 7.24 -0.68
CA ASP A 46 5.59 6.50 0.41
C ASP A 46 4.71 5.37 -0.12
N ILE A 47 4.45 4.34 0.69
CA ILE A 47 3.50 3.26 0.35
C ILE A 47 2.35 3.25 1.35
N ASP A 48 1.17 3.67 0.89
CA ASP A 48 -0.08 3.59 1.66
C ASP A 48 -0.92 2.41 1.15
N LEU A 49 -1.12 1.41 2.01
CA LEU A 49 -1.90 0.20 1.73
C LEU A 49 -3.14 0.13 2.61
N PHE A 50 -4.32 0.25 1.99
CA PHE A 50 -5.58 0.25 2.72
C PHE A 50 -6.35 -1.05 2.51
N THR A 51 -7.24 -1.36 3.44
CA THR A 51 -8.21 -2.46 3.31
C THR A 51 -9.58 -2.03 3.81
N GLY A 52 -10.64 -2.58 3.21
CA GLY A 52 -12.02 -2.32 3.63
C GLY A 52 -12.50 -3.16 4.81
N LYS A 53 -11.61 -3.98 5.40
CA LYS A 53 -11.93 -4.92 6.49
C LYS A 53 -11.13 -4.61 7.74
N ASP A 54 -11.64 -4.98 8.90
CA ASP A 54 -10.82 -5.06 10.11
C ASP A 54 -9.68 -6.08 9.91
N PHE A 55 -8.53 -5.84 10.54
CA PHE A 55 -7.41 -6.78 10.54
C PHE A 55 -6.69 -6.79 11.89
N ASP A 56 -6.03 -7.90 12.20
CA ASP A 56 -5.17 -8.00 13.37
C ASP A 56 -3.87 -7.26 13.11
N SER A 57 -3.78 -6.04 13.65
CA SER A 57 -2.60 -5.18 13.45
C SER A 57 -1.34 -5.73 14.12
N ALA A 58 -1.46 -6.54 15.17
CA ALA A 58 -0.31 -7.21 15.77
C ALA A 58 0.22 -8.32 14.85
N ALA A 59 -0.69 -9.13 14.28
CA ALA A 59 -0.31 -10.18 13.34
C ALA A 59 0.32 -9.62 12.06
N VAL A 60 -0.26 -8.56 11.49
CA VAL A 60 0.30 -7.89 10.30
C VAL A 60 1.65 -7.25 10.63
N SER A 61 1.78 -6.57 11.76
CA SER A 61 3.06 -5.98 12.20
C SER A 61 4.16 -7.04 12.34
N GLU A 62 3.85 -8.16 12.99
CA GLU A 62 4.81 -9.27 13.15
C GLU A 62 5.22 -9.87 11.80
N HIS A 63 4.26 -10.11 10.90
CA HIS A 63 4.54 -10.59 9.54
C HIS A 63 5.47 -9.63 8.78
N LEU A 64 5.18 -8.33 8.84
CA LEU A 64 6.00 -7.30 8.18
C LEU A 64 7.41 -7.24 8.75
N LYS A 65 7.57 -7.38 10.08
CA LYS A 65 8.90 -7.46 10.71
C LYS A 65 9.68 -8.67 10.23
N VAL A 66 9.07 -9.86 10.28
CA VAL A 66 9.76 -11.12 9.99
C VAL A 66 10.11 -11.26 8.51
N VAL A 67 9.19 -10.88 7.62
CA VAL A 67 9.34 -11.12 6.17
C VAL A 67 10.00 -9.95 5.46
N TYR A 68 9.77 -8.72 5.91
CA TYR A 68 10.22 -7.51 5.23
C TYR A 68 11.20 -6.65 6.05
N GLY A 69 11.44 -6.98 7.32
CA GLY A 69 12.35 -6.19 8.15
C GLY A 69 11.78 -4.83 8.54
N LEU A 70 10.47 -4.74 8.82
CA LEU A 70 9.82 -3.51 9.29
C LEU A 70 10.57 -2.92 10.51
N THR A 71 10.91 -1.63 10.43
CA THR A 71 11.55 -0.86 11.51
C THR A 71 10.69 0.33 11.94
N ASP A 72 11.01 0.88 13.12
CA ASP A 72 10.31 2.01 13.76
C ASP A 72 8.80 1.82 13.79
N GLU A 73 8.36 0.60 14.08
CA GLU A 73 6.96 0.26 13.94
C GLU A 73 6.10 0.96 14.99
N LYS A 74 4.91 1.35 14.55
CA LYS A 74 3.83 1.77 15.42
C LYS A 74 2.59 0.99 15.05
N THR A 75 2.01 0.34 16.04
CA THR A 75 0.75 -0.40 15.88
C THR A 75 -0.36 0.28 16.67
N VAL A 76 -1.50 0.47 16.02
CA VAL A 76 -2.76 0.89 16.65
C VAL A 76 -3.85 -0.07 16.20
N LYS A 77 -5.07 0.05 16.75
CA LYS A 77 -6.19 -0.74 16.25
C LYS A 77 -6.40 -0.44 14.75
N ASN A 78 -6.33 -1.48 13.92
CA ASN A 78 -6.48 -1.39 12.47
C ASN A 78 -5.46 -0.47 11.76
N GLY A 79 -4.26 -0.37 12.32
CA GLY A 79 -3.20 0.45 11.76
C GLY A 79 -1.81 -0.08 12.09
N VAL A 80 -0.96 -0.22 11.08
CA VAL A 80 0.48 -0.51 11.23
C VAL A 80 1.25 0.51 10.41
N PHE A 81 2.22 1.16 11.05
CA PHE A 81 3.07 2.18 10.44
C PHE A 81 4.52 1.82 10.67
N GLY A 82 5.42 2.19 9.77
CA GLY A 82 6.86 2.04 9.96
C GLY A 82 7.62 2.22 8.65
N PHE A 83 8.80 1.61 8.58
CA PHE A 83 9.67 1.68 7.41
C PHE A 83 10.13 0.30 6.98
N ILE A 84 10.21 0.07 5.67
CA ILE A 84 10.79 -1.12 5.05
C ILE A 84 11.79 -0.61 4.01
N ASP A 85 13.06 -1.00 4.10
CA ASP A 85 14.11 -0.55 3.17
C ASP A 85 14.15 1.00 3.00
N ASP A 86 14.05 1.74 4.12
CA ASP A 86 13.93 3.21 4.20
C ASP A 86 12.68 3.83 3.52
N VAL A 87 11.75 3.00 3.05
CA VAL A 87 10.47 3.42 2.48
C VAL A 87 9.40 3.44 3.57
N LYS A 88 8.72 4.57 3.74
CA LYS A 88 7.59 4.68 4.65
C LYS A 88 6.44 3.79 4.20
N VAL A 89 5.92 2.97 5.10
CA VAL A 89 4.77 2.08 4.83
C VAL A 89 3.68 2.26 5.87
N ASP A 90 2.45 2.48 5.38
CA ASP A 90 1.26 2.65 6.20
C ASP A 90 0.21 1.60 5.79
N PHE A 91 -0.20 0.74 6.73
CA PHE A 91 -1.27 -0.24 6.54
C PHE A 91 -2.48 0.17 7.39
N ILE A 92 -3.61 0.45 6.76
CA ILE A 92 -4.77 1.06 7.45
C ILE A 92 -6.08 0.38 7.04
N SER A 93 -6.97 0.15 7.99
CA SER A 93 -8.36 -0.23 7.68
C SER A 93 -9.16 1.03 7.38
N HIS A 94 -9.57 1.17 6.13
CA HIS A 94 -10.38 2.28 5.66
C HIS A 94 -11.73 1.73 5.18
N GLN A 95 -12.65 1.58 6.13
CA GLN A 95 -13.96 0.91 5.96
C GLN A 95 -15.03 1.84 5.36
N TYR A 96 -14.63 2.69 4.42
CA TYR A 96 -15.61 3.43 3.62
C TYR A 96 -16.00 2.59 2.41
N PRO A 97 -17.29 2.58 2.02
CA PRO A 97 -17.71 1.93 0.80
C PRO A 97 -16.95 2.49 -0.40
N LEU A 98 -16.32 1.61 -1.17
CA LEU A 98 -15.66 2.00 -2.41
C LEU A 98 -16.70 2.42 -3.44
N ILE A 99 -16.45 3.53 -4.12
CA ILE A 99 -17.24 4.03 -5.26
C ILE A 99 -17.04 3.10 -6.46
N LYS A 100 -15.83 2.56 -6.64
CA LYS A 100 -15.49 1.62 -7.70
C LYS A 100 -14.76 0.37 -7.18
N PRO A 101 -14.82 -0.75 -7.92
CA PRO A 101 -14.02 -1.92 -7.58
C PRO A 101 -12.52 -1.61 -7.64
N VAL A 102 -11.74 -2.32 -6.82
CA VAL A 102 -10.28 -2.29 -6.84
C VAL A 102 -9.78 -2.71 -8.23
N GLU A 103 -8.88 -1.91 -8.80
CA GLU A 103 -8.30 -2.16 -10.11
C GLU A 103 -6.99 -2.94 -9.97
N LEU A 104 -6.84 -4.02 -10.74
CA LEU A 104 -5.58 -4.78 -10.82
C LEU A 104 -4.83 -4.38 -12.10
N THR A 105 -3.73 -3.65 -11.96
CA THR A 105 -2.89 -3.24 -13.10
C THR A 105 -1.44 -3.64 -12.86
N SER A 106 -0.85 -4.39 -13.79
CA SER A 106 0.54 -4.89 -13.68
C SER A 106 0.83 -5.62 -12.36
N GLY A 107 -0.16 -6.36 -11.83
CA GLY A 107 -0.04 -7.09 -10.57
C GLY A 107 -0.19 -6.24 -9.30
N ILE A 108 -0.49 -4.94 -9.43
CA ILE A 108 -0.71 -4.02 -8.31
C ILE A 108 -2.20 -3.75 -8.18
N ARG A 109 -2.74 -4.03 -6.98
CA ARG A 109 -4.11 -3.70 -6.59
C ARG A 109 -4.15 -2.22 -6.20
N MET A 110 -4.98 -1.41 -6.85
CA MET A 110 -5.09 0.03 -6.57
C MET A 110 -6.54 0.48 -6.52
N LEU A 111 -6.84 1.47 -5.67
CA LEU A 111 -8.12 2.16 -5.72
C LEU A 111 -8.30 2.97 -7.01
N SER A 112 -9.55 3.20 -7.39
CA SER A 112 -9.86 4.09 -8.51
C SER A 112 -9.52 5.54 -8.16
N LEU A 113 -9.45 6.38 -9.20
CA LEU A 113 -9.17 7.80 -9.01
C LEU A 113 -10.25 8.48 -8.17
N GLU A 114 -11.51 8.07 -8.34
CA GLU A 114 -12.66 8.61 -7.59
C GLU A 114 -12.60 8.30 -6.10
N ASP A 115 -12.07 7.13 -5.74
CA ASP A 115 -11.89 6.71 -4.34
C ASP A 115 -10.65 7.33 -3.68
N THR A 116 -9.76 7.95 -4.46
CA THR A 116 -8.52 8.57 -3.95
C THR A 116 -8.72 10.01 -3.47
N VAL A 117 -9.87 10.64 -3.75
CA VAL A 117 -10.14 12.08 -3.48
C VAL A 117 -11.28 12.29 -2.45
N GLN A 118 -11.56 11.30 -1.59
CA GLN A 118 -12.57 11.48 -0.53
C GLN A 118 -12.09 12.38 0.61
#